data_AF-A0A1Y1K7T1-F1
#
_entry.id   AF-A0A1Y1K7T1-F1
#
_cell.length_a   1.000
_cell.length_b   1.000
_cell.length_c   1.000
_cell.angle_alpha   90.00
_cell.angle_beta   90.00
_cell.angle_gamma   90.00
#
_symmetry.space_group_name_H-M   'P 1'
#
loop_
_entity.id
_entity.type
_entity.pdbx_description
1 polymer ?
#
loop_
_entity_poly.entity_id
_entity_poly.type
_entity_poly.pdbx_seq_one_letter_code
_entity_poly.pdbx_strand_id
1 'polypeptide(L)'
;FFTRMFPIIIGDYVPEGYIVWDLYILLRKIVDIVSAKRLQRESFQVLSHLIMEHHNLYKQLTKKNFTFKMHVITHYPTIFKMSGPLDLLSSIRFEAKHQVFKTFANVNKSRVNLPLSLAIKHQINIACMFLQSENQNDADHSKTRSLKNTDCTEYNFPLLGTPSKKFILSSHVMNSIIYKKGS
;
A
#
# COMPACT_ATOMS: atom_id res chain seq x y z
N PHE A 1 7.95 0.28 8.00
CA PHE A 1 8.58 -0.96 8.51
C PHE A 1 9.89 -0.63 9.21
N PHE A 2 10.91 -0.11 8.52
CA PHE A 2 12.20 0.26 9.13
C PHE A 2 12.07 1.19 10.34
N THR A 3 11.31 2.28 10.22
CA THR A 3 11.07 3.25 11.31
C THR A 3 10.45 2.66 12.58
N ARG A 4 9.80 1.50 12.50
CA ARG A 4 9.20 0.82 13.66
C ARG A 4 10.16 -0.16 14.32
N MET A 5 11.08 -0.75 13.54
CA MET A 5 12.06 -1.74 14.01
C MET A 5 13.35 -1.09 14.51
N PHE A 6 13.71 0.06 13.97
CA PHE A 6 14.93 0.78 14.33
C PHE A 6 15.13 1.01 15.84
N PRO A 7 14.12 1.44 16.64
CA PRO A 7 14.30 1.62 18.09
C PRO A 7 14.60 0.31 18.81
N ILE A 8 14.13 -0.83 18.29
CA ILE A 8 14.36 -2.15 18.88
C ILE A 8 15.80 -2.60 18.62
N ILE A 9 16.35 -2.24 17.46
CA ILE A 9 17.69 -2.67 17.05
C ILE A 9 18.77 -1.88 17.77
N ILE A 10 18.59 -0.56 17.92
CA ILE A 10 19.64 0.33 18.43
C ILE A 10 19.30 1.01 19.76
N GLY A 11 18.08 0.84 20.28
CA GLY A 11 17.60 1.55 21.47
C GLY A 11 18.53 1.42 22.68
N ASP A 12 19.06 0.21 22.91
CA ASP A 12 19.95 -0.08 24.04
C ASP A 12 21.33 0.61 23.92
N TYR A 13 21.69 1.07 22.72
CA TYR A 13 22.95 1.77 22.44
C TYR A 13 22.80 3.30 22.48
N VAL A 14 21.57 3.82 22.68
CA VAL A 14 21.33 5.26 22.69
C VAL A 14 21.43 5.78 24.13
N PRO A 15 22.35 6.72 24.41
CA PRO A 15 22.45 7.35 25.73
C PRO A 15 21.18 8.13 26.10
N GLU A 16 20.89 8.19 27.39
CA GLU A 16 19.79 9.01 27.90
C GLU A 16 20.02 10.51 27.60
N GLY A 17 18.94 11.22 27.24
CA GLY A 17 18.98 12.65 26.93
C GLY A 17 19.62 12.99 25.58
N TYR A 18 19.85 12.02 24.70
CA TYR A 18 20.43 12.28 23.39
C TYR A 18 19.42 12.95 22.45
N ILE A 19 19.55 14.27 22.28
CA ILE A 19 18.60 15.12 21.54
C ILE A 19 18.35 14.72 20.07
N VAL A 20 19.32 14.05 19.42
CA VAL A 20 19.16 13.52 18.06
C VAL A 20 18.16 12.35 18.06
N TRP A 21 18.08 11.61 19.16
CA TRP A 21 17.08 10.57 19.34
C TRP A 21 15.67 11.15 19.47
N ASP A 22 15.52 12.29 20.15
CA ASP A 22 14.23 12.98 20.25
C ASP A 22 13.70 13.40 18.87
N LEU A 23 14.60 13.88 17.99
CA LEU A 23 14.27 14.17 16.60
C LEU A 23 13.74 12.93 15.88
N TYR A 24 14.39 11.79 16.08
CA TYR A 24 13.94 10.52 15.51
C TYR A 24 12.60 10.06 16.10
N ILE A 25 12.38 10.21 17.40
CA ILE A 25 11.09 9.90 18.05
C ILE A 25 9.97 10.76 17.46
N LEU A 26 10.19 12.05 17.28
CA LEU A 26 9.23 12.96 16.64
C LEU A 26 8.91 12.51 15.21
N LEU A 27 9.95 12.20 14.42
CA LEU A 27 9.76 11.67 13.06
C LEU A 27 8.94 10.37 13.07
N ARG A 28 9.22 9.47 14.01
CA ARG A 28 8.49 8.21 14.15
C ARG A 28 7.02 8.47 14.44
N LYS A 29 6.69 9.36 15.38
CA LYS A 29 5.29 9.73 15.69
C LYS A 29 4.56 10.28 14.46
N ILE A 30 5.23 11.13 13.67
CA ILE A 30 4.68 11.64 12.39
C ILE A 30 4.39 10.48 11.43
N VAL A 31 5.36 9.59 11.21
CA VAL A 31 5.22 8.45 10.30
C VAL A 31 4.10 7.50 10.75
N ASP A 32 3.95 7.29 12.06
CA ASP A 32 2.88 6.44 12.62
C ASP A 32 1.49 7.02 12.31
N ILE A 33 1.30 8.33 12.40
CA ILE A 33 0.04 9.00 12.01
C ILE A 33 -0.16 8.93 10.49
N VAL A 34 0.85 9.28 9.70
CA VAL A 34 0.74 9.30 8.23
C VAL A 34 0.42 7.92 7.66
N SER A 35 0.96 6.85 8.27
CA SER A 35 0.76 5.46 7.84
C SER A 35 -0.49 4.80 8.42
N ALA A 36 -1.26 5.50 9.26
CA ALA A 36 -2.46 4.93 9.86
C ALA A 36 -3.64 4.97 8.88
N LYS A 37 -4.33 3.83 8.74
CA LYS A 37 -5.50 3.68 7.85
C LYS A 37 -6.79 4.26 8.42
N ARG A 38 -6.86 4.39 9.74
CA ARG A 38 -8.04 4.86 10.48
C ARG A 38 -7.57 5.79 11.57
N LEU A 39 -8.06 7.02 11.54
CA LEU A 39 -7.69 8.08 12.47
C LEU A 39 -8.93 8.92 12.78
N GLN A 40 -8.91 9.57 13.94
CA GLN A 40 -9.94 10.52 14.32
C GLN A 40 -9.81 11.78 13.46
N ARG A 41 -10.94 12.45 13.21
CA ARG A 41 -10.96 13.66 12.37
C ARG A 41 -10.05 14.77 12.92
N GLU A 42 -9.84 14.85 14.23
CA GLU A 42 -9.02 15.88 14.89
C GLU A 42 -7.52 15.56 14.90
N SER A 43 -7.11 14.35 14.47
CA SER A 43 -5.70 13.93 14.47
C SER A 43 -4.80 14.80 13.58
N PHE A 44 -5.35 15.60 12.65
CA PHE A 44 -4.53 16.56 11.88
C PHE A 44 -3.91 17.65 12.76
N GLN A 45 -4.54 18.03 13.88
CA GLN A 45 -4.00 19.03 14.80
C GLN A 45 -2.73 18.49 15.48
N VAL A 46 -2.80 17.24 15.94
CA VAL A 46 -1.65 16.52 16.50
C VAL A 46 -0.54 16.40 15.47
N LEU A 47 -0.88 16.02 14.23
CA LEU A 47 0.09 15.95 13.13
C LEU A 47 0.77 17.30 12.87
N SER A 48 -0.01 18.39 12.84
CA SER A 48 0.51 19.75 12.64
C SER A 48 1.49 20.15 13.74
N HIS A 49 1.16 19.86 15.00
CA HIS A 49 2.01 20.15 16.14
C HIS A 49 3.32 19.35 16.08
N LEU A 50 3.24 18.03 15.87
CA LEU A 50 4.43 17.16 15.78
C LEU A 50 5.36 17.58 14.65
N ILE A 51 4.81 17.97 13.49
CA ILE A 51 5.60 18.46 12.35
C ILE A 51 6.34 19.74 12.73
N MET A 52 5.67 20.69 13.39
CA MET A 52 6.28 21.94 13.83
C MET A 52 7.43 21.68 14.82
N GLU A 53 7.20 20.86 15.85
CA GLU A 53 8.22 20.48 16.83
C GLU A 53 9.43 19.83 16.16
N HIS A 54 9.18 18.86 15.26
CA HIS A 54 10.23 18.17 14.51
C HIS A 54 11.07 19.14 13.68
N HIS A 55 10.43 20.08 12.96
CA HIS A 55 11.14 21.05 12.11
C HIS A 55 11.98 22.04 12.94
N ASN A 56 11.46 22.47 14.09
CA ASN A 56 12.19 23.34 15.01
C ASN A 56 13.46 22.64 15.52
N LEU A 57 13.31 21.40 16.00
CA LEU A 57 14.44 20.61 16.50
C LEU A 57 15.46 20.29 15.39
N TYR A 58 14.98 19.94 14.19
CA TYR A 58 15.85 19.71 13.03
C TYR A 58 16.70 20.94 12.70
N LYS A 59 16.08 22.13 12.70
CA LYS A 59 16.77 23.39 12.39
C LYS A 59 17.81 23.73 13.46
N GLN A 60 17.48 23.51 14.73
CA GLN A 60 18.41 23.71 15.84
C GLN A 60 19.64 22.81 15.74
N LEU A 61 19.45 21.52 15.43
CA LEU A 61 20.54 20.54 15.38
C LEU A 61 21.41 20.64 14.12
N THR A 62 20.78 20.77 12.96
CA THR A 62 21.49 20.70 11.66
C THR A 62 21.94 22.05 11.14
N LYS A 63 21.28 23.14 11.56
CA LYS A 63 21.47 24.50 11.02
C LYS A 63 21.37 24.59 9.49
N LYS A 64 20.72 23.61 8.85
CA LYS A 64 20.52 23.54 7.39
C LYS A 64 19.13 23.99 7.00
N ASN A 65 19.01 24.40 5.73
CA ASN A 65 17.71 24.64 5.12
C ASN A 65 16.90 23.35 4.98
N PHE A 66 15.58 23.48 5.02
CA PHE A 66 14.69 22.34 4.81
C PHE A 66 14.80 21.85 3.37
N THR A 67 14.80 20.51 3.22
CA THR A 67 14.68 19.90 1.90
C THR A 67 13.24 20.05 1.40
N PHE A 68 13.05 19.90 0.09
CA PHE A 68 11.71 19.90 -0.51
C PHE A 68 10.76 18.91 0.19
N LYS A 69 11.26 17.72 0.57
CA LYS A 69 10.46 16.71 1.30
C LYS A 69 9.94 17.23 2.64
N MET A 70 10.79 17.93 3.39
CA MET A 70 10.41 18.53 4.67
C MET A 70 9.36 19.62 4.48
N HIS A 71 9.52 20.47 3.46
CA HIS A 71 8.51 21.47 3.13
C HIS A 71 7.16 20.83 2.74
N VAL A 72 7.16 19.79 1.91
CA VAL A 72 5.94 19.08 1.50
C VAL A 72 5.17 18.51 2.68
N ILE A 73 5.86 17.99 3.70
CA ILE A 73 5.25 17.44 4.92
C ILE A 73 4.41 18.50 5.65
N THR A 74 4.77 19.79 5.57
CA THR A 74 3.97 20.86 6.21
C THR A 74 2.54 20.99 5.69
N HIS A 75 2.28 20.50 4.46
CA HIS A 75 0.94 20.47 3.88
C HIS A 75 0.12 19.24 4.27
N TYR A 76 0.73 18.23 4.90
CA TYR A 76 0.06 16.98 5.24
C TYR A 76 -1.15 17.16 6.18
N PRO A 77 -1.12 18.02 7.21
CA PRO A 77 -2.29 18.30 8.03
C PRO A 77 -3.49 18.83 7.22
N THR A 78 -3.23 19.73 6.27
CA THR A 78 -4.28 20.29 5.40
C THR A 78 -4.87 19.22 4.48
N ILE A 79 -4.00 18.41 3.84
CA ILE A 79 -4.44 17.31 2.98
C ILE A 79 -5.24 16.30 3.79
N PHE A 80 -4.78 15.97 5.00
CA PHE A 80 -5.49 15.05 5.90
C PHE A 80 -6.87 15.59 6.28
N LYS A 81 -6.98 16.88 6.60
CA LYS A 81 -8.25 17.52 6.96
C LYS A 81 -9.27 17.44 5.81
N MET A 82 -8.81 17.58 4.57
CA MET A 82 -9.67 17.57 3.38
C MET A 82 -10.00 16.16 2.89
N SER A 83 -9.02 15.25 2.90
CA SER A 83 -9.09 13.95 2.22
C SER A 83 -9.14 12.75 3.17
N GLY A 84 -8.89 12.95 4.46
CA GLY A 84 -8.81 11.89 5.46
C GLY A 84 -7.42 11.24 5.56
N PRO A 85 -7.35 9.97 6.01
CA PRO A 85 -6.07 9.27 6.24
C PRO A 85 -5.14 9.23 5.02
N LEU A 86 -3.89 9.67 5.20
CA LEU A 86 -2.91 9.85 4.13
C LEU A 86 -2.42 8.52 3.52
N ASP A 87 -2.41 7.42 4.28
CA ASP A 87 -2.02 6.09 3.77
C ASP A 87 -2.89 5.66 2.59
N LEU A 88 -4.16 6.06 2.57
CA LEU A 88 -5.09 5.73 1.49
C LEU A 88 -4.81 6.51 0.20
N LEU A 89 -4.11 7.64 0.30
CA LEU A 89 -3.69 8.47 -0.84
C LEU A 89 -2.30 8.07 -1.36
N SER A 90 -1.62 7.12 -0.69
CA SER A 90 -0.27 6.71 -1.02
C SER A 90 -0.19 5.97 -2.36
N SER A 91 0.84 6.27 -3.15
CA SER A 91 1.12 5.59 -4.42
C SER A 91 1.87 4.27 -4.28
N ILE A 92 2.29 3.88 -3.06
CA ILE A 92 3.06 2.65 -2.81
C ILE A 92 2.36 1.41 -3.37
N ARG A 93 1.03 1.34 -3.25
CA ARG A 93 0.24 0.21 -3.77
C ARG A 93 0.22 0.16 -5.29
N PHE A 94 0.17 1.32 -5.96
CA PHE A 94 0.23 1.40 -7.42
C PHE A 94 1.62 0.97 -7.92
N GLU A 95 2.68 1.39 -7.24
CA GLU A 95 4.04 0.98 -7.56
C GLU A 95 4.24 -0.54 -7.39
N ALA A 96 3.74 -1.11 -6.29
CA ALA A 96 3.78 -2.55 -6.07
C ALA A 96 3.04 -3.31 -7.18
N LYS A 97 1.87 -2.83 -7.61
CA LYS A 97 1.14 -3.42 -8.74
C LYS A 97 1.90 -3.26 -10.06
N HIS A 98 2.53 -2.12 -10.29
CA HIS A 98 3.32 -1.86 -11.49
C HIS A 98 4.53 -2.80 -11.62
N GLN A 99 5.17 -3.18 -10.52
CA GLN A 99 6.27 -4.17 -10.53
C GLN A 99 5.86 -5.54 -11.08
N VAL A 100 4.61 -5.96 -10.85
CA VAL A 100 4.06 -7.20 -11.44
C VAL A 100 4.05 -7.11 -12.97
N PHE A 101 3.60 -5.98 -13.51
CA PHE A 101 3.61 -5.76 -14.95
C PHE A 101 5.02 -5.69 -15.53
N LYS A 102 5.97 -5.04 -14.84
CA LYS A 102 7.39 -5.03 -15.25
C LYS A 102 7.97 -6.44 -15.33
N THR A 103 7.69 -7.27 -14.33
CA THR A 103 8.14 -8.66 -14.31
C THR A 103 7.61 -9.42 -15.52
N PHE A 104 6.32 -9.25 -15.85
CA PHE A 104 5.72 -9.90 -17.01
C PHE A 104 6.25 -9.37 -18.34
N ALA A 105 6.49 -8.06 -18.44
CA ALA A 105 7.05 -7.44 -19.62
C ALA A 105 8.47 -7.94 -19.91
N ASN A 106 9.29 -8.13 -18.87
CA ASN A 106 10.67 -8.59 -19.03
C ASN A 106 10.76 -10.04 -19.52
N VAL A 107 9.82 -10.90 -19.13
CA VAL A 107 9.78 -12.31 -19.55
C VAL A 107 9.12 -12.49 -20.93
N ASN A 108 8.29 -11.54 -21.37
CA ASN A 108 7.61 -11.64 -22.65
C ASN A 108 8.61 -11.47 -23.81
N LYS A 109 8.73 -12.52 -24.63
CA LYS A 109 9.60 -12.54 -25.81
C LYS A 109 8.99 -11.78 -27.00
N SER A 110 7.66 -11.64 -27.05
CA SER A 110 6.97 -10.86 -28.09
C SER A 110 6.87 -9.39 -27.66
N ARG A 111 7.30 -8.49 -28.56
CA ARG A 111 7.17 -7.03 -28.38
C ARG A 111 5.99 -6.45 -29.16
N VAL A 112 5.32 -7.26 -29.96
CA VAL A 112 4.14 -6.84 -30.72
C VAL A 112 2.99 -6.65 -29.73
N ASN A 113 2.48 -5.42 -29.64
CA ASN A 113 1.34 -5.06 -28.77
C ASN A 113 1.50 -5.53 -27.31
N LEU A 114 2.67 -5.25 -26.70
CA LEU A 114 2.95 -5.60 -25.30
C LEU A 114 1.84 -5.19 -24.30
N PRO A 115 1.21 -4.00 -24.40
CA PRO A 115 0.12 -3.62 -23.49
C PRO A 115 -1.07 -4.60 -23.54
N LEU A 116 -1.42 -5.08 -24.74
CA LEU A 116 -2.50 -6.07 -24.92
C LEU A 116 -2.14 -7.38 -24.24
N SER A 117 -0.91 -7.87 -24.44
CA SER A 117 -0.43 -9.09 -23.79
C SER A 117 -0.45 -9.00 -22.26
N LEU A 118 -0.03 -7.85 -21.72
CA LEU A 118 -0.06 -7.59 -20.27
C LEU A 118 -1.49 -7.52 -19.73
N ALA A 119 -2.41 -6.88 -20.47
CA ALA A 119 -3.82 -6.78 -20.10
C ALA A 119 -4.49 -8.16 -20.07
N ILE A 120 -4.30 -9.00 -21.10
CA ILE A 120 -4.83 -10.36 -21.17
C ILE A 120 -4.32 -11.19 -19.99
N LYS A 121 -3.00 -11.18 -19.75
CA LYS A 121 -2.41 -11.92 -18.63
C LYS A 121 -2.98 -11.47 -17.27
N HIS A 122 -3.20 -10.17 -17.11
CA HIS A 122 -3.81 -9.62 -15.91
C HIS A 122 -5.27 -10.04 -15.74
N GLN A 123 -6.07 -10.04 -16.81
CA GLN A 123 -7.45 -10.52 -16.82
C GLN A 123 -7.53 -12.01 -16.45
N ILE A 124 -6.66 -12.84 -17.04
CA ILE A 124 -6.57 -14.27 -16.71
C ILE A 124 -6.25 -14.47 -15.23
N ASN A 125 -5.25 -13.75 -14.69
CA ASN A 125 -4.88 -13.84 -13.28
C ASN A 125 -6.07 -13.50 -12.35
N ILE A 126 -6.80 -12.42 -12.66
CA ILE A 126 -8.00 -12.03 -11.92
C ILE A 126 -9.09 -13.11 -12.01
N ALA A 127 -9.35 -13.66 -13.20
CA ALA A 127 -10.35 -14.71 -13.39
C ALA A 127 -10.01 -15.96 -12.56
N CYS A 128 -8.76 -16.40 -12.56
CA CYS A 128 -8.30 -17.52 -11.73
C CYS A 128 -8.50 -17.25 -10.23
N MET A 129 -8.20 -16.03 -9.76
CA MET A 129 -8.43 -15.65 -8.36
C MET A 129 -9.93 -15.74 -7.99
N PHE A 130 -10.84 -15.29 -8.86
CA PHE A 130 -12.27 -15.37 -8.60
C PHE A 130 -12.78 -16.80 -8.54
N LEU A 131 -12.39 -17.67 -9.48
CA LEU A 131 -12.79 -19.07 -9.49
C LEU A 131 -12.33 -19.83 -8.24
N GLN A 132 -11.14 -19.52 -7.73
CA GLN A 132 -10.64 -20.12 -6.49
C GLN A 132 -11.42 -19.66 -5.25
N SER A 133 -11.94 -18.43 -5.25
CA SER A 133 -12.73 -17.92 -4.13
C SER A 133 -14.12 -18.54 -4.01
N GLU A 134 -14.68 -19.03 -5.12
CA GLU A 134 -15.95 -19.76 -5.11
C GLU A 134 -15.78 -21.17 -4.56
N ASN A 135 -14.68 -21.85 -4.92
CA ASN A 135 -14.38 -23.22 -4.46
C ASN A 135 -14.03 -23.33 -2.96
N GLN A 136 -13.74 -22.22 -2.27
CA GLN A 136 -13.47 -22.20 -0.83
C GLN A 136 -14.71 -22.05 0.05
N ASN A 137 -15.88 -21.77 -0.53
CA ASN A 137 -17.13 -21.69 0.25
C ASN A 137 -17.70 -23.08 0.58
N ASP A 138 -17.16 -24.16 -0.02
CA ASP A 138 -17.59 -25.55 0.15
C ASP A 138 -16.62 -26.41 0.98
N ALA A 139 -15.49 -25.86 1.46
CA ALA A 139 -14.50 -26.60 2.24
C ALA A 139 -14.02 -25.82 3.47
N ASP A 140 -14.35 -26.37 4.64
CA ASP A 140 -14.02 -25.85 5.96
C ASP A 140 -12.53 -25.49 6.14
N HIS A 141 -12.34 -24.37 6.85
CA HIS A 141 -11.22 -24.05 7.74
C HIS A 141 -9.85 -24.65 7.41
N SER A 142 -9.17 -24.13 6.39
CA SER A 142 -7.69 -24.18 6.38
C SER A 142 -7.03 -23.09 5.51
N LYS A 143 -6.33 -22.18 6.20
CA LYS A 143 -5.21 -21.30 5.81
C LYS A 143 -5.21 -20.79 4.35
N THR A 144 -5.43 -19.48 4.21
CA THR A 144 -5.20 -18.68 2.99
C THR A 144 -3.82 -18.97 2.40
N ARG A 145 -3.76 -19.89 1.42
CA ARG A 145 -2.55 -20.16 0.64
C ARG A 145 -2.26 -18.92 -0.20
N SER A 146 -1.16 -18.24 0.11
CA SER A 146 -0.59 -17.26 -0.80
C SER A 146 -0.16 -18.00 -2.08
N LEU A 147 -0.83 -17.72 -3.19
CA LEU A 147 -0.50 -18.32 -4.48
C LEU A 147 0.91 -17.91 -4.90
N LYS A 148 1.73 -18.90 -5.24
CA LYS A 148 2.91 -18.69 -6.09
C LYS A 148 2.40 -18.56 -7.53
N ASN A 149 2.93 -17.60 -8.28
CA ASN A 149 2.53 -17.25 -9.65
C ASN A 149 2.65 -18.39 -10.70
N THR A 150 3.06 -19.59 -10.29
CA THR A 150 3.35 -20.75 -11.16
C THR A 150 2.12 -21.58 -11.51
N ASP A 151 1.03 -21.50 -10.74
CA ASP A 151 -0.03 -22.52 -10.82
C ASP A 151 -1.15 -22.17 -11.82
N CYS A 152 -1.04 -21.06 -12.55
CA CYS A 152 -2.07 -20.58 -13.48
C CYS A 152 -1.63 -20.63 -14.96
N THR A 153 -0.55 -21.32 -15.30
CA THR A 153 -0.03 -21.36 -16.67
C THR A 153 -0.78 -22.31 -17.61
N GLU A 154 -1.66 -23.17 -17.10
CA GLU A 154 -2.33 -24.23 -17.89
C GLU A 154 -3.86 -24.08 -17.98
N TYR A 155 -4.39 -22.85 -17.91
CA TYR A 155 -5.76 -22.63 -18.37
C TYR A 155 -5.75 -22.00 -19.75
N ASN A 156 -6.03 -22.84 -20.75
CA ASN A 156 -6.53 -22.38 -22.04
C ASN A 156 -7.83 -21.64 -21.78
N PHE A 157 -7.76 -20.31 -21.67
CA PHE A 157 -8.93 -19.46 -21.77
C PHE A 157 -9.21 -19.28 -23.26
N PRO A 158 -10.24 -19.94 -23.83
CA PRO A 158 -10.65 -19.65 -25.19
C PRO A 158 -11.16 -18.20 -25.13
N LEU A 159 -10.42 -17.29 -25.78
CA LEU A 159 -10.78 -15.89 -26.07
C LEU A 159 -12.25 -15.59 -25.76
N LEU A 160 -12.53 -15.18 -24.51
CA LEU A 160 -13.83 -14.70 -24.02
C LEU A 160 -15.07 -15.29 -24.73
N GLY A 161 -15.09 -16.60 -24.95
CA GLY A 161 -16.17 -17.33 -25.61
C GLY A 161 -17.13 -17.99 -24.62
N THR A 162 -17.26 -17.44 -23.41
CA THR A 162 -18.15 -18.02 -22.40
C THR A 162 -19.59 -17.63 -22.72
N PRO A 163 -20.55 -18.58 -22.78
CA PRO A 163 -21.96 -18.23 -22.82
C PRO A 163 -22.26 -17.39 -21.59
N SER A 164 -23.07 -16.35 -21.80
CA SER A 164 -23.44 -15.31 -20.83
C SER A 164 -24.02 -15.88 -19.52
N LYS A 165 -23.18 -16.45 -18.66
CA LYS A 165 -23.48 -16.62 -17.24
C LYS A 165 -23.08 -15.32 -16.58
N LYS A 166 -24.09 -14.47 -16.34
CA LYS A 166 -23.94 -13.31 -15.45
C LYS A 166 -23.44 -13.82 -14.10
N PHE A 167 -22.16 -13.60 -13.79
CA PHE A 167 -21.65 -13.77 -12.44
C PHE A 167 -22.27 -12.65 -11.58
N ILE A 168 -23.30 -13.00 -10.80
CA ILE A 168 -23.92 -12.06 -9.87
C ILE A 168 -23.10 -12.10 -8.58
N LEU A 169 -22.12 -11.20 -8.45
CA LEU A 169 -21.37 -11.07 -7.20
C LEU A 169 -22.18 -10.28 -6.15
N SER A 170 -22.54 -11.00 -5.09
CA SER A 170 -22.95 -10.56 -3.74
C SER A 170 -22.29 -9.29 -3.18
N SER A 171 -21.08 -9.56 -2.74
CA SER A 171 -20.09 -8.64 -2.21
C SER A 171 -18.77 -9.41 -2.10
N HIS A 172 -17.63 -8.79 -2.39
CA HIS A 172 -16.35 -9.49 -2.35
C HIS A 172 -15.19 -8.58 -1.93
N VAL A 173 -14.16 -9.16 -1.29
CA VAL A 173 -13.00 -8.42 -0.79
C VAL A 173 -11.80 -8.66 -1.70
N MET A 174 -11.37 -7.64 -2.45
CA MET A 174 -10.16 -7.69 -3.28
C MET A 174 -9.18 -6.62 -2.80
N ASN A 175 -7.93 -7.00 -2.53
CA ASN A 175 -6.90 -6.10 -2.02
C ASN A 175 -7.32 -5.29 -0.76
N SER A 176 -8.08 -5.91 0.14
CA SER A 176 -8.67 -5.29 1.34
C SER A 176 -9.76 -4.25 1.08
N ILE A 177 -10.33 -4.20 -0.13
CA ILE A 177 -11.47 -3.34 -0.50
C ILE A 177 -12.70 -4.23 -0.72
N ILE A 178 -13.82 -3.86 -0.09
CA ILE A 178 -15.09 -4.59 -0.21
C ILE A 178 -15.89 -3.99 -1.36
N TYR A 179 -16.09 -4.75 -2.42
CA TYR A 179 -16.93 -4.40 -3.56
C TYR A 179 -18.32 -4.97 -3.30
N LYS A 180 -19.33 -4.11 -3.18
CA LYS A 180 -20.75 -4.51 -3.08
C LYS A 180 -21.45 -4.25 -4.40
N LYS A 181 -22.46 -5.05 -4.72
CA LYS A 181 -23.36 -4.76 -5.84
C LYS A 181 -24.04 -3.41 -5.57
N GLY A 182 -23.85 -2.44 -6.46
CA GLY A 182 -24.57 -1.17 -6.40
C GLY A 182 -26.06 -1.43 -6.60
N SER A 183 -26.89 -0.83 -5.74
CA SER A 183 -28.35 -0.83 -5.85
C SER A 183 -28.80 -0.17 -7.15
#